data_AF-A0AAU0UFJ3-F1
#
_entry.id   AF-A0AAU0UFJ3-F1
#
_cell.length_a   1.000
_cell.length_b   1.000
_cell.length_c   1.000
_cell.angle_alpha   90.00
_cell.angle_beta   90.00
_cell.angle_gamma   90.00
#
_symmetry.space_group_name_H-M   'P 1'
#
loop_
_entity.id
_entity.type
_entity.pdbx_description
1 polymer ?
#
loop_
_entity_poly.entity_id
_entity_poly.type
_entity_poly.pdbx_seq_one_letter_code
_entity_poly.pdbx_strand_id
1 'polypeptide(L)'
;MNDVIAAIGSKPYTITLDGKLSTPAAIIDCVTKLTASNFELSITNGGSLSVSALSQVLSTVGSRKASLALDVLDLNPTGILAALGVAGVNTDVSIASAHTFTTAELTQVRQLTTGKRLSLEFNGRQLGVDPVNGDKLQQAVAASDMQTTITVNTAQYPPLSYLLPIIQNSSNTNLVVSYNGGQLSDTEANGNVVVRGIEVAAATTTITVTSVGDGSYSIDNYLKILSAAG
;
A
#
# COMPACT_ATOMS: atom_id res chain seq x y z
N MET A 1 0.32 -22.42 23.90
CA MET A 1 1.19 -21.60 23.04
C MET A 1 2.67 -21.92 23.27
N ASN A 2 3.14 -21.94 24.52
CA ASN A 2 4.56 -22.26 24.82
C ASN A 2 5.01 -23.61 24.24
N ASP A 3 4.15 -24.65 24.30
CA ASP A 3 4.48 -25.97 23.72
C ASP A 3 4.61 -25.93 22.19
N VAL A 4 3.82 -25.09 21.52
CA VAL A 4 3.87 -24.89 20.05
C VAL A 4 5.14 -24.14 19.68
N ILE A 5 5.47 -23.05 20.38
CA ILE A 5 6.70 -22.28 20.15
C ILE A 5 7.94 -23.16 20.42
N ALA A 6 7.91 -23.94 21.49
CA ALA A 6 8.99 -24.88 21.82
C ALA A 6 9.18 -25.94 20.72
N ALA A 7 8.07 -26.46 20.15
CA ALA A 7 8.12 -27.43 19.05
C ALA A 7 8.64 -26.82 17.73
N ILE A 8 8.40 -25.53 17.48
CA ILE A 8 8.92 -24.82 16.30
C ILE A 8 10.45 -24.64 16.38
N GLY A 9 10.98 -24.40 17.59
CA GLY A 9 12.40 -24.20 17.83
C GLY A 9 12.94 -22.96 17.10
N SER A 10 14.02 -23.12 16.34
CA SER A 10 14.71 -22.03 15.63
C SER A 10 14.19 -21.76 14.21
N LYS A 11 13.20 -22.52 13.73
CA LYS A 11 12.66 -22.35 12.37
C LYS A 11 11.89 -21.03 12.27
N PRO A 12 11.96 -20.29 11.15
CA PRO A 12 11.17 -19.07 10.98
C PRO A 12 9.67 -19.40 10.94
N TYR A 13 8.84 -18.56 11.54
CA TYR A 13 7.39 -18.72 11.54
C TYR A 13 6.65 -17.39 11.53
N THR A 14 5.41 -17.39 11.07
CA THR A 14 4.52 -16.22 11.08
C THR A 14 3.39 -16.49 12.06
N ILE A 15 3.04 -15.47 12.85
CA ILE A 15 1.82 -15.47 13.66
C ILE A 15 0.91 -14.40 13.13
N THR A 16 -0.30 -14.79 12.73
CA THR A 16 -1.35 -13.88 12.30
C THR A 16 -2.34 -13.68 13.43
N LEU A 17 -2.54 -12.44 13.84
CA LEU A 17 -3.56 -12.02 14.80
C LEU A 17 -4.61 -11.19 14.07
N ASP A 18 -5.87 -11.58 14.21
CA ASP A 18 -7.01 -10.88 13.60
C ASP A 18 -7.72 -10.03 14.66
N GLY A 19 -7.73 -8.71 14.44
CA GLY A 19 -8.36 -7.73 15.31
C GLY A 19 -9.89 -7.86 15.42
N LYS A 20 -10.55 -8.54 14.47
CA LYS A 20 -12.00 -8.81 14.53
C LYS A 20 -12.34 -10.06 15.34
N LEU A 21 -11.40 -11.01 15.43
CA LEU A 21 -11.62 -12.32 16.05
C LEU A 21 -11.02 -12.43 17.46
N SER A 22 -10.22 -11.45 17.88
CA SER A 22 -9.50 -11.47 19.16
C SER A 22 -9.75 -10.20 19.96
N THR A 23 -9.78 -10.33 21.30
CA THR A 23 -9.81 -9.16 22.18
C THR A 23 -8.43 -8.50 22.26
N PRO A 24 -8.33 -7.18 22.50
CA PRO A 24 -7.05 -6.51 22.74
C PRO A 24 -6.19 -7.21 23.79
N ALA A 25 -6.79 -7.63 24.91
CA ALA A 25 -6.08 -8.31 25.99
C ALA A 25 -5.48 -9.65 25.56
N ALA A 26 -6.21 -10.44 24.75
CA ALA A 26 -5.71 -11.71 24.24
C ALA A 26 -4.56 -11.52 23.24
N ILE A 27 -4.64 -10.49 22.38
CA ILE A 27 -3.56 -10.13 21.45
C ILE A 27 -2.32 -9.73 22.24
N ILE A 28 -2.44 -8.84 23.24
CA ILE A 28 -1.32 -8.38 24.05
C ILE A 28 -0.68 -9.53 24.84
N ASP A 29 -1.50 -10.37 25.48
CA ASP A 29 -1.01 -11.57 26.19
C ASP A 29 -0.26 -12.52 25.24
N CYS A 30 -0.81 -12.73 24.03
CA CYS A 30 -0.16 -13.51 22.99
C CYS A 30 1.21 -12.92 22.62
N VAL A 31 1.26 -11.64 22.24
CA VAL A 31 2.49 -10.95 21.84
C VAL A 31 3.53 -10.90 22.96
N THR A 32 3.10 -10.83 24.22
CA THR A 32 3.99 -10.85 25.40
C THR A 32 4.64 -12.21 25.61
N LYS A 33 3.92 -13.30 25.34
CA LYS A 33 4.43 -14.69 25.43
C LYS A 33 5.37 -15.07 24.28
N LEU A 34 5.39 -14.29 23.19
CA LEU A 34 6.30 -14.49 22.06
C LEU A 34 7.68 -13.90 22.34
N THR A 35 8.51 -14.66 23.06
CA THR A 35 9.87 -14.25 23.44
C THR A 35 10.94 -14.57 22.41
N ALA A 36 10.66 -15.46 21.45
CA ALA A 36 11.59 -15.80 20.39
C ALA A 36 11.75 -14.65 19.37
N SER A 37 12.85 -14.61 18.61
CA SER A 37 13.12 -13.55 17.62
C SER A 37 12.97 -14.00 16.17
N ASN A 38 12.77 -15.29 15.93
CA ASN A 38 12.62 -15.94 14.63
C ASN A 38 11.17 -15.91 14.11
N PHE A 39 10.39 -14.90 14.46
CA PHE A 39 9.01 -14.77 14.00
C PHE A 39 8.71 -13.42 13.36
N GLU A 40 7.70 -13.43 12.49
CA GLU A 40 7.04 -12.23 12.01
C GLU A 40 5.62 -12.18 12.56
N LEU A 41 5.24 -11.05 13.16
CA LEU A 41 3.86 -10.82 13.57
C LEU A 41 3.09 -10.15 12.43
N SER A 42 1.98 -10.75 11.99
CA SER A 42 1.04 -10.11 11.08
C SER A 42 -0.22 -9.71 11.86
N ILE A 43 -0.54 -8.41 11.88
CA ILE A 43 -1.79 -7.91 12.46
C ILE A 43 -2.75 -7.61 11.31
N THR A 44 -3.80 -8.40 11.20
CA THR A 44 -4.88 -8.26 10.22
C THR A 44 -6.09 -7.61 10.86
N ASN A 45 -6.88 -6.87 10.08
CA ASN A 45 -8.03 -6.09 10.59
C ASN A 45 -7.68 -5.23 11.82
N GLY A 46 -6.46 -4.67 11.88
CA GLY A 46 -5.96 -3.97 13.06
C GLY A 46 -6.79 -2.76 13.46
N GLY A 47 -7.46 -2.10 12.51
CA GLY A 47 -8.34 -0.97 12.81
C GLY A 47 -9.67 -1.35 13.48
N SER A 48 -10.02 -2.64 13.56
CA SER A 48 -11.14 -3.09 14.41
C SER A 48 -10.81 -2.97 15.91
N LEU A 49 -9.54 -2.80 16.28
CA LEU A 49 -9.11 -2.45 17.62
C LEU A 49 -9.26 -0.92 17.83
N SER A 50 -9.54 -0.48 19.05
CA SER A 50 -9.43 0.95 19.37
C SER A 50 -7.99 1.42 19.12
N VAL A 51 -7.81 2.71 18.78
CA VAL A 51 -6.47 3.32 18.61
C VAL A 51 -5.57 3.01 19.82
N SER A 52 -6.11 3.12 21.03
CA SER A 52 -5.38 2.81 22.26
C SER A 52 -4.91 1.35 22.35
N ALA A 53 -5.78 0.41 21.99
CA ALA A 53 -5.47 -1.02 21.98
C ALA A 53 -4.42 -1.35 20.92
N LEU A 54 -4.58 -0.85 19.69
CA LEU A 54 -3.62 -1.04 18.62
C LEU A 54 -2.25 -0.47 19.01
N SER A 55 -2.22 0.74 19.58
CA SER A 55 -0.97 1.35 20.04
C SER A 55 -0.30 0.54 21.14
N GLN A 56 -1.06 -0.07 22.06
CA GLN A 56 -0.51 -0.96 23.09
C GLN A 56 0.02 -2.28 22.51
N VAL A 57 -0.67 -2.84 21.51
CA VAL A 57 -0.17 -4.02 20.78
C VAL A 57 1.16 -3.70 20.11
N LEU A 58 1.23 -2.61 19.35
CA LEU A 58 2.43 -2.19 18.62
C LEU A 58 3.59 -1.84 19.55
N SER A 59 3.32 -1.17 20.68
CA SER A 59 4.36 -0.91 21.68
C SER A 59 4.88 -2.20 22.32
N THR A 60 4.00 -3.19 22.52
CA THR A 60 4.40 -4.52 22.99
C THR A 60 5.28 -5.19 21.94
N VAL A 61 4.91 -5.15 20.65
CA VAL A 61 5.73 -5.68 19.54
C VAL A 61 7.14 -5.10 19.57
N GLY A 62 7.29 -3.79 19.78
CA GLY A 62 8.59 -3.14 19.87
C GLY A 62 9.40 -3.32 18.58
N SER A 63 10.70 -3.61 18.68
CA SER A 63 11.58 -3.76 17.50
C SER A 63 11.50 -5.12 16.79
N ARG A 64 10.55 -5.98 17.15
CA ARG A 64 10.36 -7.28 16.48
C ARG A 64 9.85 -7.10 15.05
N LYS A 65 10.10 -8.07 14.17
CA LYS A 65 9.58 -8.05 12.81
C LYS A 65 8.06 -8.15 12.82
N ALA A 66 7.41 -7.21 12.15
CA ALA A 66 5.95 -7.20 12.06
C ALA A 66 5.47 -6.66 10.72
N SER A 67 4.27 -7.04 10.33
CA SER A 67 3.51 -6.47 9.23
C SER A 67 2.17 -5.95 9.77
N LEU A 68 1.83 -4.72 9.37
CA LEU A 68 0.64 -4.00 9.80
C LEU A 68 -0.15 -3.57 8.56
N ALA A 69 -1.38 -4.07 8.44
CA ALA A 69 -2.34 -3.64 7.42
C ALA A 69 -3.39 -2.70 8.02
N LEU A 70 -3.56 -1.53 7.41
CA LEU A 70 -4.46 -0.46 7.84
C LEU A 70 -5.36 -0.03 6.68
N ASP A 71 -6.60 0.30 7.02
CA ASP A 71 -7.55 0.93 6.11
C ASP A 71 -8.31 2.00 6.87
N VAL A 72 -8.67 3.09 6.18
CA VAL A 72 -9.48 4.16 6.75
C VAL A 72 -10.93 3.78 6.99
N LEU A 73 -11.38 2.69 6.36
CA LEU A 73 -12.65 2.04 6.69
C LEU A 73 -12.67 1.50 8.13
N ASP A 74 -11.51 1.11 8.65
CA ASP A 74 -11.37 0.62 10.01
C ASP A 74 -10.86 1.71 10.97
N LEU A 75 -9.96 2.60 10.52
CA LEU A 75 -9.30 3.60 11.38
C LEU A 75 -9.10 4.93 10.66
N ASN A 76 -9.69 6.02 11.14
CA ASN A 76 -9.52 7.34 10.51
C ASN A 76 -8.02 7.77 10.39
N PRO A 77 -7.68 8.72 9.51
CA PRO A 77 -6.29 9.14 9.29
C PRO A 77 -5.53 9.49 10.58
N THR A 78 -6.16 10.20 11.53
CA THR A 78 -5.57 10.52 12.84
C THR A 78 -5.20 9.27 13.63
N GLY A 79 -6.08 8.26 13.66
CA GLY A 79 -5.82 6.99 14.34
C GLY A 79 -4.69 6.20 13.68
N ILE A 80 -4.63 6.20 12.34
CA ILE A 80 -3.51 5.59 11.60
C ILE A 80 -2.19 6.27 11.97
N LEU A 81 -2.13 7.60 11.95
CA LEU A 81 -0.93 8.35 12.33
C LEU A 81 -0.49 8.03 13.78
N ALA A 82 -1.44 7.90 14.71
CA ALA A 82 -1.14 7.50 16.08
C ALA A 82 -0.55 6.08 16.17
N ALA A 83 -1.07 5.13 15.40
CA ALA A 83 -0.55 3.77 15.35
C ALA A 83 0.87 3.72 14.74
N LEU A 84 1.11 4.46 13.66
CA LEU A 84 2.44 4.55 13.03
C LEU A 84 3.48 5.16 13.97
N GLY A 85 3.08 6.13 14.81
CA GLY A 85 3.94 6.79 15.79
C GLY A 85 4.52 5.87 16.86
N VAL A 86 3.89 4.71 17.12
CA VAL A 86 4.38 3.72 18.09
C VAL A 86 4.86 2.43 17.45
N ALA A 87 4.66 2.25 16.14
CA ALA A 87 5.10 1.08 15.41
C ALA A 87 6.63 0.98 15.40
N GLY A 88 7.15 -0.19 15.75
CA GLY A 88 8.59 -0.43 15.80
C GLY A 88 9.29 -0.28 14.47
N VAL A 89 10.62 -0.09 14.51
CA VAL A 89 11.46 0.14 13.31
C VAL A 89 11.41 -0.99 12.28
N ASN A 90 11.10 -2.22 12.70
CA ASN A 90 11.00 -3.39 11.82
C ASN A 90 9.53 -3.75 11.48
N THR A 91 8.63 -2.77 11.54
CA THR A 91 7.22 -2.95 11.16
C THR A 91 7.02 -2.50 9.72
N ASP A 92 6.70 -3.43 8.83
CA ASP A 92 6.25 -3.16 7.48
C ASP A 92 4.79 -2.70 7.52
N VAL A 93 4.45 -1.64 6.77
CA VAL A 93 3.16 -0.98 6.84
C VAL A 93 2.48 -1.01 5.47
N SER A 94 1.20 -1.36 5.43
CA SER A 94 0.34 -1.22 4.25
C SER A 94 -0.91 -0.41 4.58
N ILE A 95 -1.26 0.54 3.71
CA ILE A 95 -2.43 1.42 3.84
C ILE A 95 -3.27 1.33 2.57
N ALA A 96 -4.47 0.74 2.64
CA ALA A 96 -5.30 0.43 1.47
C ALA A 96 -6.05 1.65 0.88
N SER A 97 -6.23 2.71 1.67
CA SER A 97 -7.02 3.89 1.31
C SER A 97 -6.23 5.19 1.40
N ALA A 98 -5.01 5.22 0.84
CA ALA A 98 -4.14 6.39 0.93
C ALA A 98 -4.74 7.66 0.28
N HIS A 99 -5.68 7.51 -0.66
CA HIS A 99 -6.39 8.60 -1.33
C HIS A 99 -7.25 9.47 -0.38
N THR A 100 -7.65 8.96 0.79
CA THR A 100 -8.47 9.73 1.75
C THR A 100 -7.66 10.71 2.59
N PHE A 101 -6.35 10.51 2.70
CA PHE A 101 -5.46 11.39 3.44
C PHE A 101 -5.32 12.74 2.74
N THR A 102 -5.06 13.79 3.50
CA THR A 102 -4.55 15.06 2.99
C THR A 102 -3.07 14.93 2.64
N THR A 103 -2.52 15.88 1.88
CA THR A 103 -1.08 15.93 1.59
C THR A 103 -0.21 16.11 2.84
N ALA A 104 -0.70 16.88 3.81
CA ALA A 104 -0.03 17.04 5.11
C ALA A 104 0.03 15.72 5.88
N GLU A 105 -1.08 14.96 5.92
CA GLU A 105 -1.09 13.67 6.59
C GLU A 105 -0.25 12.62 5.85
N LEU A 106 -0.23 12.61 4.51
CA LEU A 106 0.68 11.74 3.73
C LEU A 106 2.15 12.05 4.00
N THR A 107 2.48 13.34 4.15
CA THR A 107 3.83 13.75 4.55
C THR A 107 4.17 13.22 5.95
N GLN A 108 3.22 13.26 6.88
CA GLN A 108 3.40 12.71 8.22
C GLN A 108 3.50 11.18 8.22
N VAL A 109 2.69 10.47 7.42
CA VAL A 109 2.83 9.01 7.22
C VAL A 109 4.26 8.71 6.81
N ARG A 110 4.80 9.43 5.81
CA ARG A 110 6.16 9.22 5.33
C ARG A 110 7.21 9.44 6.42
N GLN A 111 7.09 10.49 7.22
CA GLN A 111 8.01 10.76 8.33
C GLN A 111 8.00 9.61 9.35
N LEU A 112 6.81 9.14 9.73
CA LEU A 112 6.63 8.06 10.71
C LEU A 112 7.08 6.69 10.19
N THR A 113 7.16 6.51 8.87
CA THR A 113 7.62 5.27 8.23
C THR A 113 9.04 5.36 7.66
N THR A 114 9.81 6.38 8.04
CA THR A 114 11.22 6.49 7.64
C THR A 114 11.99 5.23 8.04
N GLY A 115 12.65 4.59 7.08
CA GLY A 115 13.40 3.34 7.29
C GLY A 115 12.55 2.07 7.44
N LYS A 116 11.23 2.16 7.27
CA LYS A 116 10.30 1.02 7.22
C LYS A 116 9.90 0.75 5.77
N ARG A 117 9.46 -0.47 5.46
CA ARG A 117 8.75 -0.69 4.20
C ARG A 117 7.34 -0.14 4.32
N LEU A 118 6.93 0.62 3.31
CA LEU A 118 5.62 1.24 3.23
C LEU A 118 4.95 0.84 1.92
N SER A 119 3.69 0.42 1.98
CA SER A 119 2.82 0.24 0.83
C SER A 119 1.61 1.16 0.95
N LEU A 120 1.39 2.01 -0.06
CA LEU A 120 0.24 2.91 -0.14
C LEU A 120 -0.61 2.51 -1.34
N GLU A 121 -1.92 2.35 -1.14
CA GLU A 121 -2.86 2.10 -2.22
C GLU A 121 -3.78 3.31 -2.46
N PHE A 122 -3.81 3.76 -3.69
CA PHE A 122 -4.65 4.84 -4.18
C PHE A 122 -5.69 4.26 -5.14
N ASN A 123 -6.94 4.67 -4.97
CA ASN A 123 -7.99 4.36 -5.91
C ASN A 123 -8.07 5.44 -6.99
N GLY A 124 -7.78 5.08 -8.24
CA GLY A 124 -7.81 5.97 -9.40
C GLY A 124 -9.12 6.72 -9.57
N ARG A 125 -10.27 6.11 -9.22
CA ARG A 125 -11.58 6.80 -9.25
C ARG A 125 -11.72 7.93 -8.24
N GLN A 126 -10.90 7.91 -7.19
CA GLN A 126 -10.94 8.85 -6.07
C GLN A 126 -9.72 9.79 -6.09
N LEU A 127 -8.89 9.69 -7.13
CA LEU A 127 -7.83 10.65 -7.38
C LEU A 127 -8.40 11.92 -8.01
N GLY A 128 -7.86 13.04 -7.56
CA GLY A 128 -8.17 14.36 -8.06
C GLY A 128 -7.16 15.35 -7.52
N VAL A 129 -7.03 16.48 -8.21
CA VAL A 129 -6.22 17.60 -7.72
C VAL A 129 -7.05 18.35 -6.70
N ASP A 130 -6.59 18.39 -5.44
CA ASP A 130 -7.18 19.28 -4.44
C ASP A 130 -6.62 20.69 -4.67
N PRO A 131 -7.46 21.69 -4.99
CA PRO A 131 -6.99 23.05 -5.27
C PRO A 131 -6.37 23.75 -4.06
N VAL A 132 -6.64 23.26 -2.84
CA VAL A 132 -6.11 23.81 -1.58
C VAL A 132 -4.91 23.00 -1.11
N ASN A 133 -5.02 21.68 -1.13
CA ASN A 133 -4.01 20.79 -0.55
C ASN A 133 -3.02 20.22 -1.57
N GLY A 134 -3.23 20.43 -2.87
CA GLY A 134 -2.38 19.92 -3.94
C GLY A 134 -2.72 18.50 -4.37
N ASP A 135 -1.85 17.92 -5.19
CA ASP A 135 -2.01 16.56 -5.70
C ASP A 135 -1.42 15.53 -4.72
N LYS A 136 -2.31 14.75 -4.11
CA LYS A 136 -1.97 13.72 -3.12
C LYS A 136 -1.05 12.63 -3.66
N LEU A 137 -1.33 12.15 -4.87
CA LEU A 137 -0.53 11.07 -5.46
C LEU A 137 0.84 11.60 -5.89
N GLN A 138 0.88 12.76 -6.54
CA GLN A 138 2.15 13.39 -6.92
C GLN A 138 3.03 13.66 -5.70
N GLN A 139 2.45 14.17 -4.61
CA GLN A 139 3.20 14.43 -3.38
C GLN A 139 3.66 13.15 -2.68
N ALA A 140 2.84 12.09 -2.67
CA ALA A 140 3.24 10.79 -2.14
C ALA A 140 4.42 10.21 -2.93
N VAL A 141 4.37 10.25 -4.27
CA VAL A 141 5.48 9.80 -5.14
C VAL A 141 6.74 10.63 -4.88
N ALA A 142 6.64 11.95 -4.84
CA ALA A 142 7.78 12.84 -4.62
C ALA A 142 8.46 12.63 -3.25
N ALA A 143 7.70 12.31 -2.19
CA ALA A 143 8.23 12.09 -0.84
C ALA A 143 8.70 10.64 -0.58
N SER A 144 8.47 9.73 -1.52
CA SER A 144 8.79 8.30 -1.36
C SER A 144 10.27 7.97 -1.55
N ASP A 145 10.63 6.74 -1.18
CA ASP A 145 11.93 6.14 -1.45
C ASP A 145 11.75 4.70 -1.96
N MET A 146 12.86 3.99 -2.21
CA MET A 146 12.85 2.61 -2.71
C MET A 146 12.31 1.58 -1.72
N GLN A 147 12.03 1.97 -0.46
CA GLN A 147 11.32 1.14 0.51
C GLN A 147 9.81 1.36 0.47
N THR A 148 9.37 2.34 -0.32
CA THR A 148 7.98 2.66 -0.53
C THR A 148 7.49 2.00 -1.82
N THR A 149 6.30 1.41 -1.76
CA THR A 149 5.53 0.96 -2.90
C THR A 149 4.24 1.77 -2.94
N ILE A 150 3.95 2.36 -4.09
CA ILE A 150 2.69 3.08 -4.32
C ILE A 150 1.93 2.31 -5.38
N THR A 151 0.72 1.85 -5.06
CA THR A 151 -0.16 1.21 -6.03
C THR A 151 -1.31 2.15 -6.37
N VAL A 152 -1.51 2.42 -7.66
CA VAL A 152 -2.72 3.07 -8.17
C VAL A 152 -3.60 1.97 -8.77
N ASN A 153 -4.66 1.61 -8.05
CA ASN A 153 -5.67 0.71 -8.58
C ASN A 153 -6.62 1.49 -9.50
N THR A 154 -7.24 0.80 -10.47
CA THR A 154 -8.20 1.41 -11.41
C THR A 154 -7.64 2.64 -12.16
N ALA A 155 -6.40 2.55 -12.60
CA ALA A 155 -5.67 3.64 -13.26
C ALA A 155 -6.26 4.12 -14.59
N GLN A 156 -7.28 3.43 -15.12
CA GLN A 156 -8.05 3.87 -16.29
C GLN A 156 -8.97 5.07 -16.05
N TYR A 157 -9.18 5.50 -14.80
CA TYR A 157 -10.12 6.59 -14.48
C TYR A 157 -9.51 8.00 -14.48
N PRO A 158 -8.33 8.25 -13.89
CA PRO A 158 -7.72 9.56 -13.96
C PRO A 158 -7.36 9.92 -15.41
N PRO A 159 -7.44 11.20 -15.80
CA PRO A 159 -6.98 11.64 -17.11
C PRO A 159 -5.52 11.27 -17.35
N LEU A 160 -5.19 10.88 -18.58
CA LEU A 160 -3.81 10.54 -18.93
C LEU A 160 -2.82 11.68 -18.64
N SER A 161 -3.23 12.92 -18.89
CA SER A 161 -2.43 14.13 -18.58
C SER A 161 -2.09 14.28 -17.10
N TYR A 162 -2.88 13.67 -16.21
CA TYR A 162 -2.64 13.64 -14.78
C TYR A 162 -1.66 12.50 -14.39
N LEU A 163 -1.84 11.30 -14.93
CA LEU A 163 -1.00 10.15 -14.55
C LEU A 163 0.40 10.16 -15.19
N LEU A 164 0.56 10.59 -16.44
CA LEU A 164 1.85 10.50 -17.14
C LEU A 164 2.99 11.21 -16.40
N PRO A 165 2.84 12.45 -15.91
CA PRO A 165 3.91 13.11 -15.15
C PRO A 165 4.25 12.36 -13.87
N ILE A 166 3.28 11.76 -13.19
CA ILE A 166 3.50 10.99 -11.95
C ILE A 166 4.32 9.73 -12.26
N ILE A 167 3.94 9.02 -13.32
CA ILE A 167 4.67 7.82 -13.79
C ILE A 167 6.11 8.19 -14.14
N GLN A 168 6.30 9.24 -14.93
CA GLN A 168 7.61 9.71 -15.37
C GLN A 168 8.54 10.09 -14.21
N ASN A 169 7.98 10.65 -13.13
CA ASN A 169 8.74 11.10 -11.97
C ASN A 169 8.82 10.07 -10.84
N SER A 170 8.53 8.79 -11.10
CA SER A 170 8.47 7.75 -10.06
C SER A 170 9.78 6.99 -9.82
N SER A 171 10.91 7.45 -10.36
CA SER A 171 12.20 6.73 -10.30
C SER A 171 12.76 6.50 -8.88
N ASN A 172 12.22 7.20 -7.89
CA ASN A 172 12.61 7.11 -6.48
C ASN A 172 11.77 6.10 -5.68
N THR A 173 10.72 5.51 -6.26
CA THR A 173 9.78 4.62 -5.56
C THR A 173 9.38 3.44 -6.44
N ASN A 174 8.81 2.39 -5.83
CA ASN A 174 8.21 1.29 -6.58
C ASN A 174 6.76 1.65 -6.92
N LEU A 175 6.54 2.33 -8.05
CA LEU A 175 5.20 2.69 -8.50
C LEU A 175 4.56 1.51 -9.25
N VAL A 176 3.36 1.11 -8.84
CA VAL A 176 2.54 0.12 -9.52
C VAL A 176 1.30 0.81 -10.06
N VAL A 177 1.10 0.76 -11.38
CA VAL A 177 -0.09 1.31 -12.05
C VAL A 177 -0.91 0.15 -12.57
N SER A 178 -2.10 -0.04 -12.00
CA SER A 178 -2.96 -1.19 -12.30
C SER A 178 -4.20 -0.77 -13.08
N TYR A 179 -4.29 -1.22 -14.31
CA TYR A 179 -5.42 -1.03 -15.21
C TYR A 179 -6.32 -2.27 -15.21
N ASN A 180 -7.63 -2.06 -15.16
CA ASN A 180 -8.59 -3.12 -15.48
C ASN A 180 -8.85 -3.13 -16.99
N GLY A 181 -8.34 -4.16 -17.67
CA GLY A 181 -8.45 -4.34 -19.12
C GLY A 181 -9.88 -4.36 -19.63
N GLY A 182 -10.84 -4.87 -18.85
CA GLY A 182 -12.26 -4.87 -19.23
C GLY A 182 -12.94 -3.51 -19.12
N GLN A 183 -12.28 -2.53 -18.51
CA GLN A 183 -12.75 -1.15 -18.39
C GLN A 183 -11.93 -0.19 -19.25
N LEU A 184 -10.95 -0.69 -20.01
CA LEU A 184 -10.26 0.09 -21.02
C LEU A 184 -11.16 0.29 -22.23
N SER A 185 -11.02 1.43 -22.89
CA SER A 185 -11.75 1.76 -24.11
C SER A 185 -10.80 2.20 -25.22
N ASP A 186 -11.18 1.92 -26.45
CA ASP A 186 -10.43 2.31 -27.66
C ASP A 186 -10.63 3.78 -28.04
N THR A 187 -11.38 4.54 -27.24
CA THR A 187 -11.86 5.90 -27.55
C THR A 187 -11.02 7.04 -26.96
N GLU A 188 -9.92 6.72 -26.28
CA GLU A 188 -9.01 7.75 -25.76
C GLU A 188 -8.38 8.54 -26.91
N ALA A 189 -8.67 9.85 -26.96
CA ALA A 189 -8.15 10.75 -28.01
C ALA A 189 -6.61 10.80 -28.07
N ASN A 190 -5.95 10.38 -26.99
CA ASN A 190 -4.49 10.39 -26.83
C ASN A 190 -3.84 9.01 -27.12
N GLY A 191 -4.60 8.06 -27.66
CA GLY A 191 -4.13 6.71 -27.96
C GLY A 191 -4.22 5.75 -26.79
N ASN A 192 -3.47 4.66 -26.86
CA ASN A 192 -3.51 3.60 -25.85
C ASN A 192 -2.87 4.09 -24.53
N VAL A 193 -3.69 4.34 -23.50
CA VAL A 193 -3.24 4.89 -22.20
C VAL A 193 -2.17 4.04 -21.52
N VAL A 194 -2.23 2.72 -21.68
CA VAL A 194 -1.27 1.81 -21.09
C VAL A 194 0.08 1.94 -21.81
N VAL A 195 0.06 2.00 -23.16
CA VAL A 195 1.27 2.25 -23.97
C VAL A 195 1.93 3.56 -23.59
N ARG A 196 1.15 4.65 -23.48
CA ARG A 196 1.68 5.96 -23.08
C ARG A 196 2.30 5.92 -21.69
N GLY A 197 1.69 5.18 -20.76
CA GLY A 197 2.26 4.90 -19.44
C GLY A 197 3.60 4.17 -19.53
N ILE A 198 3.70 3.14 -20.37
CA ILE A 198 4.93 2.36 -20.58
C ILE A 198 6.05 3.24 -21.17
N GLU A 199 5.74 4.06 -22.18
CA GLU A 199 6.71 4.93 -22.85
C GLU A 199 7.40 5.93 -21.90
N VAL A 200 6.72 6.34 -20.81
CA VAL A 200 7.27 7.28 -19.82
C VAL A 200 7.65 6.60 -18.51
N ALA A 201 7.46 5.29 -18.38
CA ALA A 201 7.72 4.55 -17.15
C ALA A 201 9.18 4.65 -16.71
N ALA A 202 9.39 4.91 -15.43
CA ALA A 202 10.72 4.74 -14.83
C ALA A 202 11.03 3.24 -14.71
N ALA A 203 12.32 2.90 -14.58
CA ALA A 203 12.74 1.49 -14.43
C ALA A 203 12.17 0.79 -13.19
N THR A 204 11.70 1.56 -12.20
CA THR A 204 11.07 1.08 -10.96
C THR A 204 9.55 1.00 -11.06
N THR A 205 8.97 1.45 -12.17
CA THR A 205 7.52 1.40 -12.41
C THR A 205 7.12 0.02 -12.92
N THR A 206 6.09 -0.56 -12.29
CA THR A 206 5.40 -1.74 -12.81
C THR A 206 4.03 -1.34 -13.34
N ILE A 207 3.72 -1.67 -14.59
CA ILE A 207 2.39 -1.50 -15.16
C ILE A 207 1.72 -2.85 -15.25
N THR A 208 0.55 -2.99 -14.63
CA THR A 208 -0.25 -4.22 -14.64
C THR A 208 -1.53 -3.98 -15.40
N VAL A 209 -1.88 -4.89 -16.30
CA VAL A 209 -3.20 -4.93 -16.96
C VAL A 209 -3.87 -6.23 -16.57
N THR A 210 -4.96 -6.15 -15.82
CA THR A 210 -5.79 -7.31 -15.45
C THR A 210 -6.93 -7.50 -16.44
N SER A 211 -7.61 -8.64 -16.39
CA SER A 211 -8.82 -8.90 -17.20
C SER A 211 -8.63 -8.64 -18.70
N VAL A 212 -7.47 -9.04 -19.24
CA VAL A 212 -7.18 -8.95 -20.68
C VAL A 212 -8.16 -9.82 -21.46
N GLY A 213 -8.82 -9.23 -22.47
CA GLY A 213 -9.79 -9.92 -23.32
C GLY A 213 -11.22 -9.97 -22.79
N ASP A 214 -11.47 -9.38 -21.62
CA ASP A 214 -12.81 -9.28 -21.00
C ASP A 214 -13.43 -7.90 -21.26
N GLY A 215 -13.70 -7.53 -22.52
CA GLY A 215 -14.37 -6.26 -22.82
C GLY A 215 -14.12 -5.65 -24.19
N SER A 216 -14.35 -4.34 -24.29
CA SER A 216 -14.32 -3.52 -25.51
C SER A 216 -12.91 -3.21 -26.04
N TYR A 217 -11.86 -3.67 -25.36
CA TYR A 217 -10.49 -3.34 -25.70
C TYR A 217 -9.96 -4.30 -26.77
N SER A 218 -9.61 -3.78 -27.94
CA SER A 218 -9.22 -4.62 -29.08
C SER A 218 -7.93 -5.41 -28.84
N ILE A 219 -7.82 -6.58 -29.48
CA ILE A 219 -6.59 -7.39 -29.48
C ILE A 219 -5.39 -6.60 -29.99
N ASP A 220 -5.60 -5.75 -31.00
CA ASP A 220 -4.57 -4.85 -31.53
C ASP A 220 -4.03 -3.90 -30.46
N ASN A 221 -4.86 -3.45 -29.52
CA ASN A 221 -4.40 -2.61 -28.43
C ASN A 221 -3.58 -3.38 -27.40
N TYR A 222 -3.90 -4.65 -27.13
CA TYR A 222 -3.03 -5.50 -26.30
C TYR A 222 -1.69 -5.79 -27.00
N LEU A 223 -1.69 -6.03 -28.32
CA LEU A 223 -0.45 -6.21 -29.08
C LEU A 223 0.44 -4.97 -29.04
N LYS A 224 -0.15 -3.76 -29.09
CA LYS A 224 0.61 -2.51 -28.91
C LYS A 224 1.22 -2.40 -27.52
N ILE A 225 0.51 -2.83 -26.47
CA ILE A 225 1.05 -2.86 -25.09
C ILE A 225 2.27 -3.77 -25.03
N LEU A 226 2.18 -4.98 -25.57
CA LEU A 226 3.30 -5.92 -25.60
C LEU A 226 4.48 -5.34 -26.40
N SER A 227 4.20 -4.76 -27.57
CA SER A 227 5.25 -4.11 -28.37
C SER A 227 5.92 -2.94 -27.66
N ALA A 228 5.21 -2.19 -26.82
CA ALA A 228 5.76 -1.08 -26.06
C ALA A 228 6.59 -1.54 -24.84
N ALA A 229 6.23 -2.68 -24.26
CA ALA A 229 6.92 -3.25 -23.10
C ALA A 229 8.29 -3.86 -23.46
N GLY A 230 8.49 -4.25 -24.73
CA GLY A 230 9.68 -4.96 -25.20
C GLY A 230 9.64 -6.45 -24.91
#